data_AF-A0A6J8F1J8-F1
#
_entry.id   AF-A0A6J8F1J8-F1
#
_cell.length_a   1.000
_cell.length_b   1.000
_cell.length_c   1.000
_cell.angle_alpha   90.00
_cell.angle_beta   90.00
_cell.angle_gamma   90.00
#
_symmetry.space_group_name_H-M   'P 1'
#
loop_
_entity.id
_entity.type
_entity.pdbx_description
1 polymer ?
#
loop_
_entity_poly.entity_id
_entity_poly.type
_entity_poly.pdbx_seq_one_letter_code
_entity_poly.pdbx_strand_id
1 'polypeptide(L)'
;MRDIVFLKVIAFTGDRAGDLGSVLTDQIKWLPNNEGILLRLVTGKTIDIREPRIVSVFPSSNVEICSYYEMQNYVKFCKKHDIALTGGYFFRPLASSQNEIIDAPFSSSATNARLKLYLKDLDLWEGETPHSTRSGCALTLAWLGISNELIKSHVGWKSDDMLKHYIAPNVLCDKIKSAKSLSKTSEVIPANVFANIEQIQNLRKIVD
;
A
#
# COMPACT_ATOMS: atom_id res chain seq x y z
N MET A 1 -3.30 -2.41 11.78
CA MET A 1 -1.91 -2.69 11.37
C MET A 1 -1.83 -3.25 9.95
N ARG A 2 -2.45 -4.40 9.61
CA ARG A 2 -2.43 -4.96 8.23
C ARG A 2 -2.78 -3.93 7.15
N ASP A 3 -3.89 -3.21 7.31
CA ASP A 3 -4.37 -2.34 6.23
C ASP A 3 -3.44 -1.15 5.97
N ILE A 4 -2.86 -0.54 7.01
CA ILE A 4 -1.92 0.58 6.83
C ILE A 4 -0.64 0.14 6.11
N VAL A 5 -0.05 -1.00 6.51
CA VAL A 5 1.13 -1.52 5.80
C VAL A 5 0.77 -1.89 4.36
N PHE A 6 -0.38 -2.51 4.13
CA PHE A 6 -0.82 -2.89 2.80
C PHE A 6 -1.00 -1.68 1.88
N LEU A 7 -1.71 -0.64 2.36
CA LEU A 7 -1.97 0.59 1.62
C LEU A 7 -0.70 1.39 1.32
N LYS A 8 0.27 1.40 2.24
CA LYS A 8 1.58 2.01 1.98
C LYS A 8 2.37 1.21 0.95
N VAL A 9 2.48 -0.11 1.11
CA VAL A 9 3.21 -0.95 0.16
C VAL A 9 2.63 -0.84 -1.25
N ILE A 10 1.31 -0.93 -1.42
CA ILE A 10 0.68 -0.80 -2.75
C ILE A 10 0.89 0.59 -3.37
N ALA A 11 0.94 1.66 -2.57
CA ALA A 11 1.22 3.00 -3.06
C ALA A 11 2.64 3.13 -3.63
N PHE A 12 3.63 2.48 -3.01
CA PHE A 12 5.03 2.50 -3.46
C PHE A 12 5.31 1.51 -4.61
N THR A 13 4.69 0.34 -4.62
CA THR A 13 4.92 -0.68 -5.66
C THR A 13 4.08 -0.45 -6.92
N GLY A 14 3.03 0.37 -6.83
CA GLY A 14 2.06 0.57 -7.90
C GLY A 14 1.41 -0.74 -8.37
N ASP A 15 1.36 -1.77 -7.52
CA ASP A 15 0.78 -3.07 -7.89
C ASP A 15 -0.75 -3.07 -7.85
N ARG A 16 -1.37 -4.14 -8.32
CA ARG A 16 -2.78 -4.43 -8.05
C ARG A 16 -2.92 -4.91 -6.62
N ALA A 17 -4.02 -4.50 -5.99
CA ALA A 17 -4.37 -4.98 -4.66
C ALA A 17 -4.48 -6.50 -4.61
N GLY A 18 -5.11 -7.13 -5.60
CA GLY A 18 -5.20 -8.59 -5.65
C GLY A 18 -3.84 -9.27 -5.77
N ASP A 19 -2.92 -8.71 -6.57
CA ASP A 19 -1.59 -9.28 -6.77
C ASP A 19 -0.77 -9.16 -5.47
N LEU A 20 -0.76 -7.98 -4.83
CA LEU A 20 -0.09 -7.77 -3.54
C LEU A 20 -0.72 -8.59 -2.40
N GLY A 21 -2.04 -8.69 -2.36
CA GLY A 21 -2.79 -9.47 -1.36
C GLY A 21 -2.54 -10.97 -1.46
N SER A 22 -2.06 -11.44 -2.60
CA SER A 22 -1.71 -12.84 -2.86
C SER A 22 -0.25 -13.17 -2.55
N VAL A 23 0.54 -12.19 -2.08
CA VAL A 23 1.94 -12.42 -1.69
C VAL A 23 2.02 -13.40 -0.52
N LEU A 24 2.76 -14.47 -0.73
CA LEU A 24 3.09 -15.44 0.29
C LEU A 24 4.26 -14.93 1.16
N THR A 25 4.34 -15.43 2.37
CA THR A 25 5.36 -14.97 3.31
C THR A 25 6.78 -15.36 2.86
N ASP A 26 6.95 -16.51 2.19
CA ASP A 26 8.23 -16.98 1.66
C ASP A 26 8.74 -16.17 0.44
N GLN A 27 7.83 -15.43 -0.22
CA GLN A 27 8.09 -14.51 -1.32
C GLN A 27 8.62 -13.15 -0.86
N ILE A 28 8.71 -12.93 0.45
CA ILE A 28 9.30 -11.73 1.06
C ILE A 28 10.69 -12.08 1.58
N LYS A 29 11.70 -11.37 1.10
CA LYS A 29 13.08 -11.52 1.57
C LYS A 29 13.54 -10.23 2.23
N TRP A 30 13.99 -10.34 3.46
CA TRP A 30 14.61 -9.24 4.20
C TRP A 30 16.09 -9.20 3.83
N LEU A 31 16.57 -8.07 3.35
CA LEU A 31 18.00 -7.89 3.06
C LEU A 31 18.79 -7.81 4.39
N PRO A 32 20.07 -8.24 4.38
CA PRO A 32 20.96 -8.07 5.53
C PRO A 32 21.04 -6.61 5.99
N ASN A 33 21.49 -6.40 7.22
CA ASN A 33 21.79 -5.07 7.78
C ASN A 33 20.64 -4.06 7.72
N ASN A 34 19.38 -4.52 7.64
CA ASN A 34 18.20 -3.66 7.51
C ASN A 34 18.20 -2.79 6.24
N GLU A 35 18.89 -3.22 5.18
CA GLU A 35 19.03 -2.43 3.95
C GLU A 35 17.72 -2.33 3.16
N GLY A 36 16.84 -3.31 3.23
CA GLY A 36 15.58 -3.29 2.50
C GLY A 36 14.84 -4.62 2.50
N ILE A 37 13.81 -4.70 1.68
CA ILE A 37 12.95 -5.87 1.51
C ILE A 37 12.77 -6.12 0.01
N LEU A 38 12.88 -7.36 -0.43
CA LEU A 38 12.51 -7.78 -1.77
C LEU A 38 11.15 -8.49 -1.72
N LEU A 39 10.22 -8.03 -2.54
CA LEU A 39 8.90 -8.62 -2.74
C LEU A 39 8.86 -9.27 -4.10
N ARG A 40 8.60 -10.59 -4.12
CA ARG A 40 8.36 -11.32 -5.37
C ARG A 40 6.86 -11.30 -5.66
N LEU A 41 6.46 -10.46 -6.61
CA LEU A 41 5.06 -10.23 -6.97
C LEU A 41 4.72 -11.05 -8.21
N VAL A 42 3.80 -12.00 -8.08
CA VAL A 42 3.29 -12.82 -9.19
C VAL A 42 2.09 -12.09 -9.78
N THR A 43 2.25 -11.48 -10.95
CA THR A 43 1.19 -10.68 -11.58
C THR A 43 0.24 -11.57 -12.38
N GLY A 44 -1.05 -11.61 -12.03
CA GLY A 44 -2.00 -12.55 -12.64
C GLY A 44 -2.60 -12.11 -13.99
N LYS A 45 -2.36 -10.90 -14.50
CA LYS A 45 -3.06 -10.38 -15.71
C LYS A 45 -2.22 -9.60 -16.72
N THR A 46 -1.22 -8.83 -16.30
CA THR A 46 -0.48 -7.90 -17.20
C THR A 46 1.02 -8.09 -17.24
N ILE A 47 1.59 -9.24 -16.90
CA ILE A 47 2.90 -9.68 -17.43
C ILE A 47 2.72 -11.16 -17.79
N ASP A 48 3.53 -11.69 -18.71
CA ASP A 48 3.56 -13.13 -18.99
C ASP A 48 3.74 -13.88 -17.66
N ILE A 49 2.94 -14.93 -17.42
CA ILE A 49 2.84 -15.70 -16.16
C ILE A 49 4.21 -16.31 -15.76
N ARG A 50 5.19 -16.26 -16.66
CA ARG A 50 6.50 -16.90 -16.55
C ARG A 50 7.54 -16.10 -15.77
N GLU A 51 7.42 -14.77 -15.67
CA GLU A 51 8.42 -13.94 -14.97
C GLU A 51 7.79 -13.10 -13.85
N PRO A 52 8.15 -13.36 -12.58
CA PRO A 52 7.67 -12.60 -11.44
C PRO A 52 8.38 -11.26 -11.36
N ARG A 53 7.62 -10.22 -11.02
CA ARG A 53 8.19 -8.88 -10.81
C ARG A 53 8.79 -8.81 -9.41
N ILE A 54 10.07 -8.51 -9.32
CA ILE A 54 10.73 -8.24 -8.04
C ILE A 54 10.64 -6.74 -7.78
N VAL A 55 10.08 -6.35 -6.64
CA VAL A 55 10.04 -4.96 -6.19
C VAL A 55 10.78 -4.83 -4.88
N SER A 56 11.63 -3.81 -4.81
CA SER A 56 12.41 -3.51 -3.61
C SER A 56 11.73 -2.41 -2.79
N VAL A 57 11.68 -2.59 -1.48
CA VAL A 57 11.21 -1.60 -0.50
C VAL A 57 12.37 -1.21 0.40
N PHE A 58 12.77 0.05 0.35
CA PHE A 58 13.92 0.58 1.07
C PHE A 58 13.49 1.51 2.22
N PRO A 59 14.32 1.62 3.29
CA PRO A 59 14.12 2.63 4.32
C PRO A 59 14.06 4.04 3.73
N SER A 60 13.17 4.87 4.29
CA SER A 60 13.05 6.29 3.98
C SER A 60 13.22 7.12 5.24
N SER A 61 13.79 8.32 5.10
CA SER A 61 13.90 9.30 6.20
C SER A 61 12.53 9.81 6.66
N ASN A 62 11.52 9.80 5.79
CA ASN A 62 10.15 10.11 6.17
C ASN A 62 9.46 8.87 6.77
N VAL A 63 9.59 8.73 8.09
CA VAL A 63 9.07 7.59 8.85
C VAL A 63 7.55 7.44 8.77
N GLU A 64 6.80 8.53 8.59
CA GLU A 64 5.33 8.53 8.58
C GLU A 64 4.75 7.82 7.36
N ILE A 65 5.45 7.83 6.22
CA ILE A 65 5.02 7.16 4.98
C ILE A 65 5.89 5.96 4.62
N CYS A 66 6.97 5.70 5.36
CA CYS A 66 7.94 4.65 5.06
C CYS A 66 7.32 3.24 5.11
N SER A 67 7.15 2.62 3.95
CA SER A 67 6.61 1.26 3.84
C SER A 67 7.54 0.21 4.45
N TYR A 68 8.86 0.41 4.40
CA TYR A 68 9.85 -0.48 5.03
C TYR A 68 9.61 -0.63 6.54
N TYR A 69 9.54 0.48 7.28
CA TYR A 69 9.33 0.43 8.72
C TYR A 69 7.95 -0.12 9.08
N GLU A 70 6.94 0.11 8.26
CA GLU A 70 5.59 -0.42 8.48
C GLU A 70 5.49 -1.92 8.27
N MET A 71 6.24 -2.46 7.30
CA MET A 71 6.38 -3.91 7.17
C MET A 71 7.07 -4.52 8.40
N GLN A 72 8.11 -3.87 8.94
CA GLN A 72 8.74 -4.32 10.17
C GLN A 72 7.79 -4.26 11.37
N ASN A 73 7.03 -3.18 11.49
CA ASN A 73 6.05 -3.00 12.56
C ASN A 73 4.94 -4.04 12.48
N TYR A 74 4.48 -4.38 11.28
CA TYR A 74 3.51 -5.45 11.08
C TYR A 74 4.05 -6.82 11.50
N VAL A 75 5.29 -7.16 11.15
CA VAL A 75 5.92 -8.42 11.61
C VAL A 75 6.07 -8.44 13.14
N LYS A 76 6.52 -7.35 13.75
CA LYS A 76 6.63 -7.22 15.22
C LYS A 76 5.26 -7.35 15.89
N PHE A 77 4.23 -6.73 15.32
CA PHE A 77 2.86 -6.83 15.78
C PHE A 77 2.37 -8.28 15.71
N CYS A 78 2.54 -8.95 14.58
CA CYS A 78 2.15 -10.35 14.43
C CYS A 78 2.86 -11.25 15.44
N LYS A 79 4.18 -11.09 15.62
CA LYS A 79 4.95 -11.84 16.62
C LYS A 79 4.46 -11.58 18.05
N LYS A 80 4.15 -10.33 18.40
CA LYS A 80 3.64 -9.96 19.73
C LYS A 80 2.28 -10.57 20.04
N HIS A 81 1.50 -10.89 19.01
CA HIS A 81 0.15 -11.43 19.11
C HIS A 81 0.06 -12.91 18.70
N ASP A 82 1.18 -13.63 18.68
CA ASP A 82 1.27 -15.05 18.31
C ASP A 82 0.67 -15.39 16.94
N ILE A 83 0.69 -14.43 16.01
CA ILE A 83 0.28 -14.61 14.62
C ILE A 83 1.47 -15.11 13.83
N ALA A 84 1.48 -16.40 13.49
CA ALA A 84 2.57 -17.03 12.76
C ALA A 84 2.66 -16.50 11.31
N LEU A 85 3.76 -15.82 10.97
CA LEU A 85 4.12 -15.42 9.61
C LEU A 85 5.20 -16.35 9.02
N THR A 86 5.10 -17.65 9.26
CA THR A 86 6.11 -18.64 8.80
C THR A 86 5.69 -19.39 7.53
N GLY A 87 4.43 -19.24 7.10
CA GLY A 87 3.87 -19.85 5.89
C GLY A 87 2.59 -19.15 5.44
N GLY A 88 2.04 -19.54 4.29
CA GLY A 88 0.81 -18.96 3.75
C GLY A 88 0.93 -17.49 3.34
N TYR A 89 -0.21 -16.79 3.26
CA TYR A 89 -0.29 -15.41 2.81
C TYR A 89 0.28 -14.44 3.86
N PHE A 90 1.00 -13.41 3.41
CA PHE A 90 1.55 -12.40 4.31
C PHE A 90 0.49 -11.42 4.81
N PHE A 91 -0.41 -11.00 3.92
CA PHE A 91 -1.55 -10.16 4.25
C PHE A 91 -2.81 -11.02 4.35
N ARG A 92 -3.21 -11.34 5.58
CA ARG A 92 -4.35 -12.23 5.84
C ARG A 92 -5.61 -11.45 6.20
N PRO A 93 -6.76 -11.72 5.58
CA PRO A 93 -8.04 -11.16 5.98
C PRO A 93 -8.49 -11.71 7.34
N LEU A 94 -9.50 -11.07 7.91
CA LEU A 94 -10.27 -11.63 9.03
C LEU A 94 -11.49 -12.34 8.47
N ALA A 95 -11.86 -13.48 9.05
CA ALA A 95 -13.13 -14.14 8.79
C ALA A 95 -14.29 -13.21 9.18
N SER A 96 -15.29 -13.09 8.32
CA SER A 96 -16.44 -12.21 8.50
C SER A 96 -17.28 -12.51 9.76
N SER A 97 -17.15 -13.72 10.32
CA SER A 97 -18.02 -14.21 11.41
C SER A 97 -17.34 -14.31 12.77
N GLN A 98 -16.00 -14.32 12.88
CA GLN A 98 -15.32 -14.74 14.12
C GLN A 98 -14.05 -13.95 14.48
N ASN A 99 -13.73 -12.84 13.79
CA ASN A 99 -12.46 -12.11 13.98
C ASN A 99 -11.21 -13.01 13.92
N GLU A 100 -11.34 -14.17 13.27
CA GLU A 100 -10.27 -15.14 13.09
C GLU A 100 -9.41 -14.72 11.90
N ILE A 101 -8.10 -14.88 12.02
CA ILE A 101 -7.18 -14.67 10.89
C ILE A 101 -7.23 -15.91 10.00
N ILE A 102 -7.62 -15.72 8.73
CA ILE A 102 -7.71 -16.82 7.77
C ILE A 102 -6.50 -16.82 6.83
N ASP A 103 -5.99 -18.01 6.50
CA ASP A 103 -4.91 -18.15 5.52
C ASP A 103 -5.45 -18.06 4.09
N ALA A 104 -5.84 -16.84 3.71
CA ALA A 104 -6.39 -16.50 2.41
C ALA A 104 -5.76 -15.17 1.92
N PRO A 105 -5.78 -14.89 0.61
CA PRO A 105 -5.27 -13.63 0.10
C PRO A 105 -6.15 -12.46 0.54
N PHE A 106 -5.54 -11.32 0.85
CA PHE A 106 -6.30 -10.09 1.10
C PHE A 106 -6.84 -9.54 -0.23
N SER A 107 -8.13 -9.82 -0.50
CA SER A 107 -8.70 -9.59 -1.82
C SER A 107 -8.77 -8.11 -2.21
N SER A 108 -8.82 -7.85 -3.53
CA SER A 108 -9.06 -6.49 -4.06
C SER A 108 -10.35 -5.87 -3.55
N SER A 109 -11.42 -6.67 -3.41
CA SER A 109 -12.72 -6.17 -2.92
C SER A 109 -12.65 -5.80 -1.45
N ALA A 110 -12.00 -6.61 -0.62
CA ALA A 110 -11.76 -6.31 0.79
C ALA A 110 -10.89 -5.06 0.93
N THR A 111 -9.80 -4.96 0.16
CA THR A 111 -8.94 -3.77 0.12
C THR A 111 -9.74 -2.51 -0.24
N ASN A 112 -10.59 -2.58 -1.27
CA ASN A 112 -11.40 -1.45 -1.70
C ASN A 112 -12.41 -1.03 -0.62
N ALA A 113 -13.06 -1.99 0.02
CA ALA A 113 -13.98 -1.72 1.12
C ALA A 113 -13.28 -1.05 2.31
N ARG A 114 -12.07 -1.51 2.66
CA ARG A 114 -11.26 -0.91 3.74
C ARG A 114 -10.76 0.48 3.39
N LEU A 115 -10.23 0.68 2.17
CA LEU A 115 -9.81 2.01 1.71
C LEU A 115 -10.97 3.02 1.76
N LYS A 116 -12.13 2.63 1.22
CA LYS A 116 -13.34 3.46 1.23
C LYS A 116 -13.78 3.81 2.65
N LEU A 117 -13.74 2.84 3.57
CA LEU A 117 -14.06 3.08 4.98
C LEU A 117 -13.13 4.16 5.57
N TYR A 118 -11.81 3.99 5.43
CA TYR A 118 -10.84 4.94 5.98
C TYR A 118 -10.94 6.34 5.39
N LEU A 119 -11.13 6.45 4.07
CA LEU A 119 -11.29 7.76 3.43
C LEU A 119 -12.59 8.44 3.86
N LYS A 120 -13.67 7.68 4.08
CA LYS A 120 -14.91 8.24 4.62
C LYS A 120 -14.76 8.71 6.06
N ASP A 121 -14.08 7.93 6.90
CA ASP A 121 -13.84 8.29 8.31
C ASP A 121 -12.99 9.56 8.42
N LEU A 122 -12.16 9.85 7.42
CA LEU A 122 -11.32 11.05 7.33
C LEU A 122 -11.96 12.20 6.53
N ASP A 123 -13.18 12.04 6.01
CA ASP A 123 -13.83 13.00 5.10
C ASP A 123 -13.01 13.33 3.83
N LEU A 124 -12.33 12.32 3.29
CA LEU A 124 -11.47 12.40 2.09
C LEU A 124 -11.94 11.49 0.94
N TRP A 125 -13.17 10.98 1.01
CA TRP A 125 -13.69 10.07 -0.02
C TRP A 125 -14.23 10.83 -1.24
N GLU A 126 -13.49 10.84 -2.34
CA GLU A 126 -13.91 11.38 -3.64
C GLU A 126 -14.10 10.30 -4.73
N GLY A 127 -14.01 9.01 -4.36
CA GLY A 127 -14.18 7.88 -5.29
C GLY A 127 -12.89 7.13 -5.60
N GLU A 128 -11.86 7.33 -4.78
CA GLU A 128 -10.57 6.65 -4.88
C GLU A 128 -10.73 5.13 -4.79
N THR A 129 -9.83 4.40 -5.45
CA THR A 129 -9.80 2.95 -5.38
C THR A 129 -8.36 2.48 -5.24
N PRO A 130 -8.08 1.25 -4.78
CA PRO A 130 -6.73 0.72 -4.79
C PRO A 130 -6.10 0.66 -6.19
N HIS A 131 -6.89 0.81 -7.26
CA HIS A 131 -6.36 0.93 -8.62
C HIS A 131 -5.74 2.30 -8.90
N SER A 132 -6.21 3.37 -8.26
CA SER A 132 -5.70 4.73 -8.47
C SER A 132 -4.25 4.89 -8.01
N THR A 133 -3.79 4.06 -7.06
CA THR A 133 -2.40 4.04 -6.57
C THR A 133 -1.41 3.67 -7.66
N ARG A 134 -1.80 2.80 -8.62
CA ARG A 134 -0.95 2.43 -9.77
C ARG A 134 -0.59 3.65 -10.60
N SER A 135 -1.62 4.43 -10.93
CA SER A 135 -1.48 5.65 -11.72
C SER A 135 -0.83 6.76 -10.89
N GLY A 136 -1.09 6.83 -9.59
CA GLY A 136 -0.43 7.78 -8.68
C GLY A 136 1.07 7.52 -8.59
N CYS A 137 1.47 6.27 -8.36
CA CYS A 137 2.88 5.83 -8.33
C CYS A 137 3.60 6.19 -9.64
N ALA A 138 3.03 5.81 -10.79
CA ALA A 138 3.61 6.10 -12.09
C ALA A 138 3.79 7.61 -12.33
N LEU A 139 2.79 8.43 -11.94
CA LEU A 139 2.84 9.88 -12.09
C LEU A 139 3.94 10.50 -11.22
N THR A 140 4.04 10.07 -9.96
CA THR A 140 5.11 10.53 -9.04
C THR A 140 6.49 10.19 -9.60
N LEU A 141 6.68 8.97 -10.11
CA LEU A 141 7.95 8.58 -10.73
C LEU A 141 8.26 9.41 -11.98
N ALA A 142 7.26 9.72 -12.82
CA ALA A 142 7.43 10.59 -13.96
C ALA A 142 7.82 12.02 -13.54
N TRP A 143 7.23 12.56 -12.46
CA TRP A 143 7.63 13.85 -11.89
C TRP A 143 9.05 13.88 -11.33
N LEU A 144 9.52 12.74 -10.80
CA LEU A 144 10.90 12.57 -10.35
C LEU A 144 11.89 12.37 -11.52
N GLY A 145 11.42 12.44 -12.77
CA GLY A 145 12.27 12.30 -13.96
C GLY A 145 12.71 10.87 -14.25
N ILE A 146 12.07 9.86 -13.66
CA ILE A 146 12.36 8.46 -13.94
C ILE A 146 11.91 8.12 -15.37
N SER A 147 12.72 7.33 -16.08
CA SER A 147 12.43 6.97 -17.47
C SER A 147 11.15 6.14 -17.59
N ASN A 148 10.47 6.28 -18.73
CA ASN A 148 9.25 5.54 -19.05
C ASN A 148 9.44 4.01 -18.96
N GLU A 149 10.60 3.51 -19.38
CA GLU A 149 10.97 2.10 -19.34
C GLU A 149 11.04 1.59 -17.90
N LEU A 150 11.69 2.37 -17.02
CA LEU A 150 11.79 2.05 -15.60
C LEU A 150 10.44 2.14 -14.90
N ILE A 151 9.61 3.14 -15.22
CA ILE A 151 8.24 3.25 -14.67
C ILE A 151 7.40 2.04 -15.08
N LYS A 152 7.42 1.69 -16.37
CA LYS A 152 6.67 0.57 -16.93
C LYS A 152 7.07 -0.76 -16.27
N SER A 153 8.38 -0.98 -16.12
CA SER A 153 8.93 -2.14 -15.40
C SER A 153 8.50 -2.11 -13.92
N HIS A 154 8.70 -0.98 -13.24
CA HIS A 154 8.42 -0.80 -11.83
C HIS A 154 6.95 -1.02 -11.49
N VAL A 155 6.00 -0.55 -12.31
CA VAL A 155 4.53 -0.66 -12.09
C VAL A 155 3.93 -1.94 -12.70
N GLY A 156 4.69 -2.62 -13.57
CA GLY A 156 4.29 -3.89 -14.19
C GLY A 156 3.29 -3.74 -15.34
N TRP A 157 3.54 -2.79 -16.25
CA TRP A 157 2.74 -2.57 -17.46
C TRP A 157 3.39 -3.23 -18.70
N LYS A 158 2.60 -3.91 -19.54
CA LYS A 158 3.06 -4.59 -20.78
C LYS A 158 3.45 -3.65 -21.92
N SER A 159 2.86 -2.46 -21.99
CA SER A 159 2.94 -1.60 -23.17
C SER A 159 3.08 -0.13 -22.82
N ASP A 160 3.67 0.62 -23.74
CA ASP A 160 3.79 2.08 -23.63
C ASP A 160 2.44 2.78 -23.74
N ASP A 161 1.45 2.16 -24.39
CA ASP A 161 0.09 2.69 -24.45
C ASP A 161 -0.58 2.69 -23.08
N MET A 162 -0.35 1.66 -22.26
CA MET A 162 -0.82 1.67 -20.86
C MET A 162 -0.12 2.77 -20.06
N LEU A 163 1.18 2.92 -20.21
CA LEU A 163 1.94 3.99 -19.57
C LEU A 163 1.34 5.34 -19.93
N LYS A 164 1.26 5.66 -21.23
CA LYS A 164 0.67 6.89 -21.76
C LYS A 164 -0.74 7.12 -21.21
N HIS A 165 -1.60 6.10 -21.21
CA HIS A 165 -2.96 6.22 -20.68
C HIS A 165 -3.00 6.70 -19.23
N TYR A 166 -2.07 6.23 -18.38
CA TYR A 166 -2.08 6.54 -16.95
C TYR A 166 -1.25 7.76 -16.53
N ILE A 167 -0.27 8.18 -17.35
CA ILE A 167 0.56 9.37 -17.09
C ILE A 167 0.22 10.55 -18.03
N ALA A 168 -0.80 10.42 -18.88
CA ALA A 168 -1.15 11.46 -19.85
C ALA A 168 -1.48 12.80 -19.16
N PRO A 169 -1.14 13.94 -19.82
CA PRO A 169 -1.35 15.29 -19.26
C PRO A 169 -2.80 15.63 -18.88
N ASN A 170 -3.80 15.00 -19.52
CA ASN A 170 -5.21 15.18 -19.16
C ASN A 170 -5.57 14.47 -17.84
N VAL A 171 -5.05 13.26 -17.62
CA VAL A 171 -5.14 12.55 -16.33
C VAL A 171 -4.40 13.32 -15.23
N LEU A 172 -3.29 13.96 -15.59
CA LEU A 172 -2.52 14.86 -14.72
C LEU A 172 -3.34 16.09 -14.29
N CYS A 173 -4.02 16.77 -15.21
CA CYS A 173 -4.85 17.94 -14.89
C CYS A 173 -6.03 17.62 -13.95
N ASP A 174 -6.69 16.48 -14.14
CA ASP A 174 -7.78 16.07 -13.25
C ASP A 174 -7.29 15.63 -11.87
N LYS A 175 -6.12 14.99 -11.79
CA LYS A 175 -5.49 14.64 -10.51
C LYS A 175 -4.93 15.83 -9.74
N ILE A 176 -4.45 16.87 -10.43
CA ILE A 176 -4.05 18.13 -9.79
C ILE A 176 -5.25 18.80 -9.11
N LYS A 177 -6.47 18.68 -9.67
CA LYS A 177 -7.68 19.19 -9.00
C LYS A 177 -7.92 18.47 -7.67
N SER A 178 -7.84 17.13 -7.64
CA SER A 178 -7.95 16.34 -6.40
C SER A 178 -6.81 16.64 -5.42
N ALA A 179 -5.56 16.76 -5.90
CA ALA A 179 -4.42 17.14 -5.05
C ALA A 179 -4.60 18.54 -4.44
N LYS A 180 -5.25 19.46 -5.15
CA LYS A 180 -5.60 20.80 -4.65
C LYS A 180 -6.76 20.77 -3.64
N SER A 181 -7.67 19.79 -3.73
CA SER A 181 -8.64 19.52 -2.65
C SER A 181 -7.94 18.97 -1.41
N LEU A 182 -7.01 18.02 -1.57
CA LEU A 182 -6.16 17.46 -0.51
C LEU A 182 -5.24 18.50 0.15
N SER A 183 -4.71 19.46 -0.62
CA SER A 183 -3.87 20.54 -0.08
C SER A 183 -4.68 21.52 0.77
N LYS A 184 -5.94 21.77 0.38
CA LYS A 184 -6.86 22.62 1.15
C LYS A 184 -7.32 21.97 2.45
N THR A 185 -7.44 20.64 2.49
CA THR A 185 -7.69 19.93 3.75
C THR A 185 -6.44 19.86 4.62
N SER A 186 -5.23 19.82 4.06
CA SER A 186 -3.98 19.84 4.84
C SER A 186 -3.59 21.22 5.41
N GLU A 187 -4.17 22.33 4.93
CA GLU A 187 -4.19 23.61 5.66
C GLU A 187 -5.14 23.58 6.89
N VAL A 188 -6.00 22.57 7.00
CA VAL A 188 -6.98 22.35 8.09
C VAL A 188 -6.70 21.04 8.85
N ILE A 189 -5.54 20.42 8.68
CA ILE A 189 -5.07 19.37 9.59
C ILE A 189 -4.14 20.03 10.61
N PRO A 190 -4.64 20.50 11.77
CA PRO A 190 -3.76 20.92 12.82
C PRO A 190 -2.81 19.76 13.17
N ALA A 191 -1.56 20.09 13.51
CA ALA A 191 -0.51 19.12 13.85
C ALA A 191 -0.90 18.15 15.00
N ASN A 192 -2.05 18.37 15.64
CA ASN A 192 -2.66 17.52 16.65
C ASN A 192 -3.38 16.27 16.10
N VAL A 193 -3.62 16.14 14.79
CA VAL A 193 -4.27 14.93 14.23
C VAL A 193 -3.37 13.69 14.37
N PHE A 194 -2.05 13.86 14.33
CA PHE A 194 -1.09 12.80 14.68
C PHE A 194 -0.81 12.70 16.19
N ALA A 195 -1.09 13.75 16.97
CA ALA A 195 -0.98 13.73 18.44
C ALA A 195 -2.07 12.88 19.11
N ASN A 196 -3.20 12.63 18.43
CA ASN A 196 -4.30 11.82 18.97
C ASN A 196 -4.03 10.30 18.99
N ILE A 197 -2.85 9.84 18.56
CA ILE A 197 -2.41 8.45 18.78
C ILE A 197 -2.17 8.18 20.29
N GLU A 198 -1.76 9.18 21.08
CA GLU A 198 -1.68 9.06 22.54
C GLU A 198 -3.06 9.01 23.22
N GLN A 199 -4.07 9.69 22.66
CA GLN A 199 -5.45 9.60 23.18
C GLN A 199 -6.07 8.21 22.94
N ILE A 200 -5.72 7.53 21.84
CA ILE A 200 -6.13 6.14 21.60
C ILE A 200 -5.45 5.16 22.58
N GLN A 201 -4.25 5.48 23.08
CA GLN A 201 -3.61 4.70 24.14
C GLN A 201 -4.27 4.91 25.51
N ASN A 202 -4.79 6.10 25.80
CA ASN A 202 -5.52 6.38 27.03
C ASN A 202 -6.93 5.74 27.08
N LEU A 203 -7.56 5.48 25.92
CA LEU A 203 -8.82 4.73 25.86
C LEU A 203 -8.68 3.24 26.23
N ARG A 204 -7.46 2.68 26.25
CA ARG A 204 -7.20 1.32 26.76
C ARG A 204 -7.21 1.21 28.28
N LYS A 205 -7.11 2.32 29.02
CA LYS A 205 -7.14 2.32 30.51
C LYS A 205 -8.55 2.45 31.10
N ILE A 206 -9.59 2.53 30.26
CA ILE A 206 -10.99 2.65 30.69
C ILE A 206 -11.73 1.31 30.51
N VAL A 207 -11.03 0.25 30.07
CA VAL A 207 -11.59 -1.10 29.85
C VAL A 207 -10.79 -2.18 30.60
N ASP A 208 -10.05 -1.79 31.63
CA ASP A 208 -9.62 -2.65 32.74
C ASP A 208 -10.36 -2.18 34.02
#